data_AF-A0A7D9K479-F1
#
_entry.id   AF-A0A7D9K479-F1
#
_cell.length_a   1.000
_cell.length_b   1.000
_cell.length_c   1.000
_cell.angle_alpha   90.00
_cell.angle_beta   90.00
_cell.angle_gamma   90.00
#
_symmetry.space_group_name_H-M   'P 1'
#
loop_
_entity.id
_entity.type
_entity.pdbx_description
1 polymer ?
#
loop_
_entity_poly.entity_id
_entity_poly.type
_entity_poly.pdbx_seq_one_letter_code
_entity_poly.pdbx_strand_id
1 'polypeptide(L)' 'MIHGKDNVARGAVLKTGKGTLERAVQQLFPLELSCDREPCHHLNPNAPEYRPRTTKAAATEARERIRQIASEED' A
#
# COMPACT_ATOMS: atom_id res chain seq x y z
N MET A 1 -12.41 -7.65 -13.50
CA MET A 1 -11.33 -8.49 -12.96
C MET A 1 -10.95 -7.93 -11.60
N ILE A 2 -10.67 -8.78 -10.60
CA ILE A 2 -10.40 -8.33 -9.22
C ILE A 2 -8.91 -8.00 -9.10
N HIS A 3 -8.52 -6.80 -9.52
CA HIS A 3 -7.15 -6.30 -9.43
C HIS A 3 -7.09 -4.93 -8.76
N GLY A 4 -6.05 -4.68 -7.97
CA GLY A 4 -5.74 -3.34 -7.49
C GLY A 4 -5.24 -2.43 -8.63
N LYS A 5 -5.07 -1.14 -8.34
CA LYS A 5 -4.45 -0.17 -9.29
C LYS A 5 -3.04 -0.57 -9.72
N ASP A 6 -2.36 -1.36 -8.90
CA ASP A 6 -1.05 -1.96 -9.14
C ASP A 6 -1.10 -3.29 -9.91
N ASN A 7 -2.27 -3.69 -10.41
CA ASN A 7 -2.54 -5.00 -11.03
C ASN A 7 -2.31 -6.21 -10.11
N VAL A 8 -2.15 -5.99 -8.80
CA VAL A 8 -1.98 -7.06 -7.82
C VAL A 8 -3.34 -7.49 -7.28
N ALA A 9 -3.64 -8.78 -7.37
CA ALA A 9 -4.77 -9.37 -6.67
C ALA A 9 -4.39 -9.61 -5.19
N ARG A 10 -5.22 -9.12 -4.27
CA ARG A 10 -5.03 -9.30 -2.81
C ARG A 10 -6.22 -10.08 -2.24
N GLY A 11 -5.91 -11.13 -1.50
CA GLY A 11 -6.87 -11.92 -0.73
C GLY A 11 -6.75 -11.67 0.77
N ALA A 12 -7.82 -11.94 1.51
CA ALA A 12 -7.81 -12.06 2.96
C ALA A 12 -8.23 -13.48 3.37
N VAL A 13 -7.60 -13.98 4.42
CA VAL A 13 -8.00 -15.22 5.10
C VAL A 13 -8.95 -14.85 6.22
N LEU A 14 -10.22 -15.28 6.11
CA LEU A 14 -11.23 -15.07 7.13
C LEU A 14 -11.32 -16.31 8.02
N LYS A 15 -11.37 -16.10 9.34
CA LYS A 15 -11.76 -17.16 10.28
C LYS A 15 -13.28 -17.23 10.35
N THR A 16 -13.80 -18.44 10.27
CA THR A 16 -15.21 -18.77 10.43
C THR A 16 -15.35 -19.79 11.56
N GLY A 17 -16.58 -20.00 12.05
CA GLY A 17 -16.82 -20.99 13.11
C GLY A 17 -16.43 -22.43 12.75
N LYS A 18 -16.19 -22.73 11.46
CA LYS A 18 -15.85 -24.08 10.96
C LYS A 18 -14.49 -24.19 10.29
N GLY A 19 -13.67 -23.13 10.34
CA GLY A 19 -12.35 -23.13 9.70
C GLY A 19 -12.00 -21.79 9.06
N THR A 20 -11.17 -21.80 8.02
CA THR A 20 -10.73 -20.60 7.31
C THR A 20 -11.27 -20.56 5.88
N LEU A 21 -11.54 -19.35 5.38
CA LEU A 21 -11.99 -19.12 4.01
C LEU A 21 -11.19 -17.97 3.39
N GLU A 22 -10.70 -18.16 2.17
CA GLU A 22 -10.00 -17.12 1.43
C GLU A 22 -10.96 -16.36 0.50
N ARG A 23 -10.93 -15.03 0.55
CA ARG A 23 -11.72 -14.16 -0.32
C ARG A 23 -10.91 -12.99 -0.83
N ALA A 24 -11.24 -12.48 -2.01
CA ALA A 24 -10.64 -11.24 -2.48
C ALA A 24 -11.10 -10.06 -1.63
N VAL A 25 -10.21 -9.10 -1.36
CA VAL A 25 -10.50 -7.95 -0.47
C VAL A 25 -11.71 -7.15 -0.94
N GLN A 26 -11.93 -7.06 -2.26
CA GLN A 26 -13.06 -6.35 -2.88
C GLN A 26 -14.41 -7.04 -2.66
N GLN A 27 -14.41 -8.31 -2.27
CA GLN A 27 -15.60 -9.09 -1.96
C GLN A 27 -15.93 -9.12 -0.47
N LEU A 28 -15.18 -8.38 0.35
CA LEU A 28 -15.39 -8.29 1.80
C LEU A 28 -16.25 -7.07 2.10
N PHE A 29 -17.30 -7.25 2.89
CA PHE A 29 -18.01 -6.12 3.44
C PHE A 29 -17.13 -5.39 4.47
N PRO A 30 -17.21 -4.06 4.62
CA PRO A 30 -16.38 -3.33 5.59
C PRO A 30 -16.46 -3.85 7.03
N LEU A 31 -17.61 -4.39 7.44
CA LEU A 31 -17.78 -5.01 8.77
C LEU A 31 -17.11 -6.39 8.89
N GLU A 32 -16.82 -7.07 7.78
CA GLU A 32 -16.05 -8.33 7.78
C GLU A 32 -14.53 -8.06 7.94
N LEU A 33 -14.12 -6.79 7.81
CA LEU A 33 -12.73 -6.34 7.98
C LEU A 33 -12.41 -5.83 9.39
N SER A 34 -13.41 -5.77 10.29
CA SER A 34 -13.13 -5.44 11.70
C SER A 34 -12.28 -6.56 12.29
N CYS A 35 -11.03 -6.24 12.61
CA CYS A 35 -10.09 -7.19 13.18
C CYS A 35 -10.50 -7.47 14.64
N ASP A 36 -10.60 -8.74 15.04
CA ASP A 36 -10.79 -9.14 16.45
C ASP A 36 -9.62 -8.74 17.35
N ARG A 37 -8.55 -8.22 16.75
CA ARG A 37 -7.40 -7.68 17.47
C ARG A 37 -7.85 -6.41 18.17
N GLU A 38 -7.70 -6.37 19.49
CA GLU A 38 -7.88 -5.10 20.21
C GLU A 38 -7.06 -4.02 19.53
N PRO A 39 -7.62 -2.81 19.33
CA PRO A 39 -6.86 -1.69 18.82
C PRO A 39 -5.58 -1.59 19.64
N CYS A 40 -4.41 -1.50 19.00
CA CYS A 40 -3.20 -1.18 19.73
C CYS A 40 -3.39 0.22 20.33
N HIS A 41 -3.84 0.29 21.59
CA HIS A 41 -4.13 1.52 22.31
C HIS A 41 -2.86 2.34 22.61
N HIS A 42 -1.69 1.73 22.42
CA HIS A 42 -0.39 2.36 22.67
C HIS A 42 0.18 2.91 21.36
N LEU A 43 -0.28 4.10 20.98
CA LEU A 43 0.43 4.94 20.02
C LEU A 43 1.70 5.49 20.69
N ASN A 44 2.82 5.52 19.95
CA ASN A 44 4.05 6.13 20.46
C ASN A 44 3.88 7.66 20.53
N PRO A 45 3.87 8.29 21.72
CA PRO A 45 3.70 9.74 21.85
C PRO A 45 4.90 10.52 21.28
N ASN A 46 6.05 9.86 21.13
CA ASN A 46 7.26 10.42 20.54
C ASN A 46 7.42 10.03 19.05
N ALA A 47 6.35 9.58 18.39
CA ALA A 47 6.42 9.28 16.97
C ALA A 47 6.80 10.54 16.18
N PRO A 48 7.80 10.48 15.29
CA PRO A 48 8.12 11.62 14.44
C PRO A 48 6.95 11.92 13.51
N GLU A 49 6.78 13.18 13.16
CA GLU A 49 5.81 13.60 12.15
C GLU A 49 6.06 12.87 10.84
N TYR A 50 4.98 12.38 10.20
CA TYR A 50 5.09 11.67 8.94
C TYR A 50 5.71 12.58 7.88
N ARG A 51 6.89 12.21 7.39
CA ARG A 51 7.53 12.84 6.25
C ARG A 51 7.39 11.92 5.03
N PRO A 52 6.60 12.30 4.01
CA PRO A 52 6.53 11.53 2.78
C PRO A 52 7.95 11.39 2.24
N ARG A 53 8.33 10.18 1.81
CA ARG A 53 9.66 9.94 1.25
C ARG A 53 9.90 10.92 0.12
N THR A 54 10.88 11.80 0.31
CA THR A 54 11.43 12.58 -0.79
C THR A 54 11.90 11.59 -1.86
N THR A 55 11.71 11.97 -3.12
CA THR A 55 12.17 11.17 -4.26
C THR A 55 13.62 10.80 -4.02
N LYS A 56 13.94 9.49 -4.06
CA LYS A 56 15.31 8.98 -3.89
C LYS A 56 16.24 9.76 -4.82
N ALA A 57 17.48 10.02 -4.40
CA ALA A 57 18.48 10.70 -5.23
C ALA A 57 18.61 10.08 -6.64
N ALA A 58 18.50 8.75 -6.74
CA ALA A 58 18.47 8.05 -8.03
C ALA A 58 17.30 8.48 -8.94
N ALA A 59 16.13 8.78 -8.36
CA ALA A 59 14.96 9.23 -9.12
C ALA A 59 15.05 10.71 -9.53
N THR A 60 15.74 11.55 -8.75
CA THR A 60 16.02 12.94 -9.14
C THR A 60 17.05 12.97 -10.26
N GLU A 61 18.14 12.21 -10.12
CA GLU A 61 19.20 12.10 -11.13
C GLU A 61 18.70 11.52 -12.46
N ALA A 62 17.87 10.46 -12.41
CA ALA A 62 17.27 9.91 -13.61
C ALA A 62 16.40 10.93 -14.37
N ARG A 63 15.64 11.77 -13.65
CA ARG A 63 14.81 12.83 -14.26
C ARG A 63 15.66 13.91 -14.91
N GLU A 64 16.79 14.27 -14.29
CA GLU A 64 17.72 15.24 -14.86
C GLU A 64 18.35 14.71 -16.15
N ARG A 65 18.79 13.44 -16.16
CA ARG A 65 19.33 12.82 -17.39
C ARG A 65 18.30 12.72 -18.50
N ILE A 66 17.06 12.34 -18.20
CA ILE A 66 15.97 12.31 -19.19
C ILE A 66 15.74 13.71 -19.78
N ARG A 67 15.78 14.77 -18.94
CA ARG A 67 15.62 16.14 -19.40
C ARG A 67 16.78 16.60 -20.29
N GLN A 68 18.02 16.20 -19.97
CA GLN A 68 19.20 16.50 -20.79
C GLN A 68 19.11 15.86 -22.18
N ILE A 69 18.77 14.57 -22.24
CA ILE A 69 18.59 13.86 -23.51
C ILE A 69 17.51 14.53 -24.35
N ALA A 70 16.36 14.86 -23.75
CA ALA A 70 15.27 15.53 -24.45
C ALA A 70 15.64 16.93 -24.99
N SER A 71 16.61 17.62 -24.38
CA SER A 71 17.11 18.92 -24.87
C SER A 71 18.21 18.81 -25.92
N GLU A 72 18.85 17.64 -26.07
CA GLU A 72 19.88 17.39 -27.08
C GLU A 72 19.28 16.86 -28.40
N GLU A 73 18.02 16.42 -28.39
CA GLU A 73 17.29 15.92 -29.57
C GLU A 73 16.55 17.01 -30.37
N ASP A 74 16.60 18.27 -29.93
CA ASP A 74 16.10 19.49 -30.62
C ASP A 74 17.25 20.28 -31.27
#